data_AF-A0A2N7JPA4-F1
#
_entry.id   AF-A0A2N7JPA4-F1
#
_cell.length_a   1.000
_cell.length_b   1.000
_cell.length_c   1.000
_cell.angle_alpha   90.00
_cell.angle_beta   90.00
_cell.angle_gamma   90.00
#
_symmetry.space_group_name_H-M   'P 1'
#
loop_
_entity.id
_entity.type
_entity.pdbx_description
1 polymer ?
#
loop_
_entity_poly.entity_id
_entity_poly.type
_entity_poly.pdbx_seq_one_letter_code
_entity_poly.pdbx_strand_id
1 'polypeptide(L)'
;MNMTKEESIRWINHAIAFYEILGKKQKDLAQDFGIPESRLSELKNLQKPLKVTPNQIRQIIDLCGSPKRDPGRFELAELYDSLESFFEQYIPVTLNRFQRDVYQYMSTSRVIDEVLNMCFFESSSRDDQIRSVNLLLKSDEFAKVCKDIEFNRIVTSSSIEQLSSITKSYGFQISDKGTFHVLRQLWSLNEALDEFQFGSETNHGLDLIVPKTPIVLTGKRIAAFMPEHSMHYGPANELVEKELIRLISDYLPSIRDLPKLDNWNTIRVEVYLSENMNYHLLIHMSHGNLEPLDLSHESTIPEGFEWCNYDAAVGERDRIAVIKNVNTLDLFRQIEELRKWQGLEQDNLYELKQNIAKAGGHIPGAYVLV
;
A
#
# COMPACT_ATOMS: atom_id res chain seq x y z
N MET A 1 -4.43 19.85 -0.69
CA MET A 1 -3.11 19.94 -1.37
C MET A 1 -2.19 20.79 -0.50
N ASN A 2 -1.29 20.18 0.27
CA ASN A 2 -0.33 20.91 1.10
C ASN A 2 0.90 21.22 0.26
N MET A 3 0.84 22.34 -0.47
CA MET A 3 1.91 22.74 -1.38
C MET A 3 3.09 23.36 -0.61
N THR A 4 4.32 23.01 -1.00
CA THR A 4 5.53 23.57 -0.39
C THR A 4 5.77 25.00 -0.87
N LYS A 5 6.66 25.72 -0.17
CA LYS A 5 7.06 27.08 -0.55
C LYS A 5 7.78 27.09 -1.90
N GLU A 6 8.66 26.12 -2.12
CA GLU A 6 9.41 25.93 -3.36
C GLU A 6 8.49 25.63 -4.54
N GLU A 7 7.49 24.76 -4.34
CA GLU A 7 6.49 24.49 -5.38
C GLU A 7 5.70 25.76 -5.73
N SER A 8 5.29 26.55 -4.72
CA SER A 8 4.58 27.82 -4.94
C SER A 8 5.39 28.78 -5.83
N ILE A 9 6.71 28.89 -5.58
CA ILE A 9 7.62 29.72 -6.37
C ILE A 9 7.76 29.18 -7.80
N ARG A 10 7.89 27.86 -7.98
CA ARG A 10 8.03 27.22 -9.30
C ARG A 10 6.79 27.48 -10.17
N TRP A 11 5.59 27.37 -9.60
CA TRP A 11 4.32 27.69 -10.28
C TRP A 11 4.25 29.14 -10.74
N ILE A 12 4.65 30.09 -9.88
CA ILE A 12 4.64 31.52 -10.20
C ILE A 12 5.67 31.84 -11.30
N ASN A 13 6.88 31.29 -11.20
CA ASN A 13 7.93 31.54 -12.19
C ASN A 13 7.55 30.99 -13.57
N HIS A 14 6.87 29.84 -13.64
CA HIS A 14 6.35 29.29 -14.89
C HIS A 14 5.32 30.20 -15.54
N ALA A 15 4.35 30.68 -14.76
CA ALA A 15 3.33 31.60 -15.26
C ALA A 15 3.94 32.92 -15.77
N ILE A 16 4.97 33.43 -15.09
CA ILE A 16 5.70 34.64 -15.50
C ILE A 16 6.45 34.41 -16.80
N ALA A 17 7.21 33.33 -16.91
CA ALA A 17 7.93 32.99 -18.12
C ALA A 17 6.99 32.87 -19.33
N PHE A 18 5.81 32.24 -19.13
CA PHE A 18 4.79 32.15 -20.19
C PHE A 18 4.25 33.52 -20.61
N TYR A 19 3.95 34.41 -19.66
CA TYR A 19 3.48 35.77 -19.97
C TYR A 19 4.54 36.61 -20.67
N GLU A 20 5.82 36.45 -20.29
CA GLU A 20 6.94 37.11 -20.95
C GLU A 20 7.08 36.67 -22.41
N ILE A 21 6.87 35.37 -22.72
CA ILE A 21 6.84 34.87 -24.11
C ILE A 21 5.71 35.50 -24.92
N LEU A 22 4.57 35.77 -24.30
CA LEU A 22 3.43 36.45 -24.93
C LEU A 22 3.60 37.97 -25.03
N GLY A 23 4.74 38.53 -24.60
CA GLY A 23 4.97 39.98 -24.56
C GLY A 23 4.13 40.71 -23.50
N LYS A 24 3.48 39.97 -22.59
CA LYS A 24 2.71 40.51 -21.47
C LYS A 24 3.63 40.82 -20.28
N LYS A 25 3.22 41.75 -19.44
CA LYS A 25 3.95 42.17 -18.23
C LYS A 25 3.42 41.45 -16.99
N GLN A 26 4.22 41.43 -15.92
CA GLN A 26 3.80 40.82 -14.64
C GLN A 26 2.54 41.45 -14.04
N LYS A 27 2.24 42.72 -14.36
CA LYS A 27 0.96 43.36 -14.01
C LYS A 27 -0.26 42.68 -14.65
N ASP A 28 -0.10 42.18 -15.88
CA ASP A 28 -1.18 41.54 -16.63
C ASP A 28 -1.44 40.15 -16.02
N LEU A 29 -0.37 39.46 -15.60
CA LEU A 29 -0.46 38.26 -14.78
C LEU A 29 -1.14 38.54 -13.43
N ALA A 30 -0.81 39.64 -12.74
CA ALA A 30 -1.44 40.00 -11.47
C ALA A 30 -2.97 40.16 -11.61
N GLN A 31 -3.38 40.85 -12.67
CA GLN A 31 -4.77 41.10 -13.01
C GLN A 31 -5.52 39.80 -13.33
N ASP A 32 -4.95 38.93 -14.18
CA ASP A 32 -5.55 37.66 -14.57
C ASP A 32 -5.68 36.68 -13.37
N PHE A 33 -4.84 36.86 -12.33
CA PHE A 33 -4.80 36.04 -11.12
C PHE A 33 -5.60 36.63 -9.93
N GLY A 34 -6.19 37.81 -10.10
CA GLY A 34 -6.94 38.50 -9.05
C GLY A 34 -6.08 38.89 -7.84
N ILE A 35 -4.78 39.12 -8.03
CA ILE A 35 -3.85 39.54 -6.97
C ILE A 35 -3.27 40.92 -7.26
N PRO A 36 -3.03 41.76 -6.24
CA PRO A 36 -2.33 43.03 -6.45
C PRO A 36 -0.91 42.79 -6.98
N GLU A 37 -0.46 43.60 -7.95
CA GLU A 37 0.88 43.50 -8.56
C GLU A 37 2.01 43.52 -7.50
N SER A 38 1.83 44.28 -6.43
CA SER A 38 2.76 44.35 -5.29
C SER A 38 2.94 43.01 -4.55
N ARG A 39 2.01 42.06 -4.70
CA ARG A 39 2.06 40.74 -4.06
C ARG A 39 2.68 39.66 -4.94
N LEU A 40 2.88 39.94 -6.23
CA LEU A 40 3.56 39.03 -7.14
C LEU A 40 5.05 38.89 -6.82
N SER A 41 5.66 39.95 -6.31
CA SER A 41 7.01 39.95 -5.75
C SER A 41 7.08 39.23 -4.39
N GLU A 42 6.01 39.24 -3.58
CA GLU A 42 5.91 38.44 -2.35
C GLU A 42 5.87 36.93 -2.67
N LEU A 43 5.19 36.55 -3.74
CA LEU A 43 5.09 35.16 -4.23
C LEU A 43 6.44 34.58 -4.69
N LYS A 44 7.40 35.43 -5.04
CA LYS A 44 8.78 35.05 -5.41
C LYS A 44 9.75 34.99 -4.22
N ASN A 45 9.37 35.55 -3.08
CA ASN A 45 10.29 35.80 -1.97
C ASN A 45 10.36 34.59 -1.03
N LEU A 46 11.56 34.01 -0.87
CA LEU A 46 11.83 32.89 0.03
C LEU A 46 11.54 33.22 1.51
N GLN A 47 11.62 34.49 1.92
CA GLN A 47 11.44 34.90 3.32
C GLN A 47 9.97 35.09 3.75
N LYS A 48 9.07 35.42 2.80
CA LYS A 48 7.60 35.55 3.04
C LYS A 48 6.80 35.11 1.80
N PRO A 49 6.88 33.84 1.38
CA PRO A 49 6.15 33.40 0.20
C PRO A 49 4.66 33.31 0.54
N LEU A 50 3.83 33.99 -0.25
CA LEU A 50 2.43 33.59 -0.32
C LEU A 50 2.35 32.19 -0.91
N LYS A 51 1.49 31.34 -0.35
CA LYS A 51 1.17 30.07 -1.00
C LYS A 51 0.22 30.35 -2.15
N VAL A 52 0.53 29.81 -3.33
CA VAL A 52 -0.41 29.80 -4.45
C VAL A 52 -1.59 28.92 -4.04
N THR A 53 -2.80 29.45 -4.16
CA THR A 53 -4.02 28.73 -3.80
C THR A 53 -4.36 27.67 -4.86
N PRO A 54 -5.12 26.62 -4.53
CA PRO A 54 -5.55 25.62 -5.51
C PRO A 54 -6.30 26.21 -6.72
N ASN A 55 -7.06 27.29 -6.52
CA ASN A 55 -7.76 27.97 -7.61
C ASN A 55 -6.79 28.67 -8.56
N GLN A 56 -5.76 29.34 -8.02
CA GLN A 56 -4.71 29.96 -8.83
C GLN A 56 -3.89 28.93 -9.60
N ILE A 57 -3.64 27.74 -9.03
CA ILE A 57 -2.98 26.64 -9.76
C ILE A 57 -3.82 26.21 -10.97
N ARG A 58 -5.13 26.02 -10.81
CA ARG A 58 -6.02 25.70 -11.94
C ARG A 58 -5.95 26.78 -13.01
N GLN A 59 -6.01 28.06 -12.63
CA GLN A 59 -5.85 29.17 -13.56
C GLN A 59 -4.50 29.15 -14.29
N ILE A 60 -3.39 28.82 -13.62
CA ILE A 60 -2.08 28.66 -14.29
C ILE A 60 -2.14 27.51 -15.29
N ILE A 61 -2.72 26.37 -14.92
CA ILE A 61 -2.81 25.21 -15.80
C ILE A 61 -3.64 25.54 -17.04
N ASP A 62 -4.81 26.16 -16.85
CA ASP A 62 -5.74 26.48 -17.94
C ASP A 62 -5.14 27.52 -18.91
N LEU A 63 -4.35 28.47 -18.40
CA LEU A 63 -3.77 29.56 -19.20
C LEU A 63 -2.38 29.24 -19.78
N CYS A 64 -1.53 28.55 -19.01
CA CYS A 64 -0.09 28.42 -19.26
C CYS A 64 0.37 26.96 -19.33
N GLY A 65 -0.50 25.98 -19.07
CA GLY A 65 -0.10 24.60 -18.76
C GLY A 65 0.63 24.47 -17.42
N SER A 66 0.97 23.25 -17.03
CA SER A 66 1.75 22.99 -15.82
C SER A 66 3.25 23.24 -16.03
N PRO A 67 4.00 23.70 -15.01
CA PRO A 67 5.46 23.78 -15.08
C PRO A 67 6.05 22.41 -15.40
N LYS A 68 7.04 22.38 -16.31
CA LYS A 68 7.85 21.18 -16.54
C LYS A 68 8.46 20.74 -15.20
N ARG A 69 8.23 19.47 -14.85
CA ARG A 69 8.87 18.82 -13.71
C ARG A 69 10.00 17.93 -14.19
N ASP A 70 10.91 17.65 -13.27
CA ASP A 70 11.94 16.64 -13.48
C ASP A 70 11.24 15.30 -13.72
N PRO A 71 11.70 14.51 -14.70
CA PRO A 71 11.13 13.20 -14.96
C PRO A 71 11.25 12.33 -13.71
N GLY A 72 10.28 11.46 -13.50
CA GLY A 72 10.23 10.60 -12.33
C GLY A 72 9.23 9.46 -12.50
N ARG A 73 9.33 8.49 -11.59
CA ARG A 73 8.47 7.31 -11.56
C ARG A 73 7.20 7.62 -10.77
N PHE A 74 6.04 7.45 -11.39
CA PHE A 74 4.75 7.60 -10.72
C PHE A 74 4.41 6.32 -9.96
N GLU A 75 3.92 6.45 -8.72
CA GLU A 75 3.47 5.32 -7.90
C GLU A 75 2.26 5.66 -7.04
N LEU A 76 1.47 4.64 -6.72
CA LEU A 76 0.47 4.66 -5.65
C LEU A 76 1.03 3.92 -4.43
N ALA A 77 1.64 4.65 -3.50
CA ALA A 77 2.47 4.06 -2.45
C ALA A 77 1.98 4.39 -1.02
N GLU A 78 2.21 3.45 -0.11
CA GLU A 78 2.18 3.68 1.34
C GLU A 78 3.40 4.52 1.74
N LEU A 79 3.22 5.62 2.47
CA LEU A 79 4.30 6.53 2.83
C LEU A 79 4.67 6.42 4.30
N TYR A 80 5.97 6.25 4.56
CA TYR A 80 6.53 6.09 5.89
C TYR A 80 7.65 7.10 6.13
N ASP A 81 7.71 7.67 7.34
CA ASP A 81 8.77 8.61 7.74
C ASP A 81 10.07 7.88 8.13
N SER A 82 10.00 6.59 8.49
CA SER A 82 11.15 5.78 8.88
C SER A 82 10.92 4.29 8.63
N LEU A 83 12.00 3.50 8.57
CA LEU A 83 11.90 2.04 8.55
C LEU A 83 11.22 1.47 9.79
N GLU A 84 11.43 2.07 10.96
CA GLU A 84 10.76 1.67 12.20
C GLU A 84 9.24 1.78 12.07
N SER A 85 8.74 2.91 11.58
CA SER A 85 7.29 3.09 11.36
C SER A 85 6.71 2.09 10.35
N PHE A 86 7.51 1.70 9.35
CA PHE A 86 7.14 0.67 8.40
C PHE A 86 7.07 -0.72 9.04
N PHE A 87 8.07 -1.11 9.84
CA PHE A 87 8.10 -2.40 10.51
C PHE A 87 6.99 -2.53 11.56
N GLU A 88 6.75 -1.50 12.36
CA GLU A 88 5.67 -1.49 13.36
C GLU A 88 4.28 -1.63 12.71
N GLN A 89 4.07 -0.99 11.56
CA GLN A 89 2.80 -1.04 10.85
C GLN A 89 2.68 -2.22 9.89
N TYR A 90 3.74 -2.99 9.66
CA TYR A 90 3.75 -4.04 8.66
C TYR A 90 2.63 -5.07 8.89
N ILE A 91 2.55 -5.63 10.10
CA ILE A 91 1.52 -6.61 10.49
C ILE A 91 0.11 -6.00 10.54
N PRO A 92 -0.13 -4.86 11.23
CA PRO A 92 -1.45 -4.22 11.22
C PRO A 92 -1.96 -3.92 9.80
N VAL A 93 -1.12 -3.38 8.92
CA VAL A 93 -1.51 -3.05 7.54
C VAL A 93 -1.78 -4.33 6.73
N THR A 94 -0.95 -5.37 6.87
CA THR A 94 -1.18 -6.67 6.22
C THR A 94 -2.53 -7.28 6.66
N LEU A 95 -2.86 -7.24 7.95
CA LEU A 95 -4.14 -7.73 8.45
C LEU A 95 -5.33 -6.91 7.93
N ASN A 96 -5.22 -5.57 7.94
CA ASN A 96 -6.25 -4.68 7.41
C ASN A 96 -6.49 -4.90 5.92
N ARG A 97 -5.43 -5.09 5.12
CA ARG A 97 -5.53 -5.45 3.69
C ARG A 97 -6.25 -6.78 3.50
N PHE A 98 -5.85 -7.82 4.24
CA PHE A 98 -6.51 -9.13 4.18
C PHE A 98 -8.00 -9.04 4.54
N GLN A 99 -8.35 -8.38 5.65
CA GLN A 99 -9.75 -8.21 6.07
C GLN A 99 -10.58 -7.44 5.05
N ARG A 100 -9.98 -6.43 4.38
CA ARG A 100 -10.61 -5.68 3.28
C ARG A 100 -10.93 -6.57 2.10
N ASP A 101 -9.96 -7.36 1.67
CA ASP A 101 -10.14 -8.25 0.53
C ASP A 101 -11.20 -9.32 0.85
N VAL A 102 -11.14 -9.92 2.05
CA VAL A 102 -12.14 -10.91 2.49
C VAL A 102 -13.53 -10.29 2.60
N TYR A 103 -13.65 -9.08 3.16
CA TYR A 103 -14.91 -8.35 3.20
C TYR A 103 -15.48 -8.13 1.80
N GLN A 104 -14.69 -7.57 0.88
CA GLN A 104 -15.10 -7.32 -0.49
C GLN A 104 -15.56 -8.61 -1.19
N TYR A 105 -14.83 -9.71 -0.96
CA TYR A 105 -15.18 -11.01 -1.52
C TYR A 105 -16.51 -11.55 -0.95
N MET A 106 -16.67 -11.51 0.38
CA MET A 106 -17.85 -12.02 1.09
C MET A 106 -19.11 -11.18 0.86
N SER A 107 -18.97 -9.91 0.47
CA SER A 107 -20.08 -9.03 0.13
C SER A 107 -20.60 -9.20 -1.30
N THR A 108 -19.99 -10.04 -2.14
CA THR A 108 -20.51 -10.29 -3.49
C THR A 108 -21.76 -11.16 -3.45
N SER A 109 -22.78 -10.85 -4.27
CA SER A 109 -24.05 -11.59 -4.28
C SER A 109 -23.85 -13.09 -4.53
N ARG A 110 -22.90 -13.44 -5.42
CA ARG A 110 -22.51 -14.84 -5.69
C ARG A 110 -22.04 -15.54 -4.41
N VAL A 111 -21.12 -14.94 -3.67
CA VAL A 111 -20.55 -15.56 -2.46
C VAL A 111 -21.60 -15.61 -1.36
N ILE A 112 -22.43 -14.58 -1.20
CA ILE A 112 -23.56 -14.60 -0.27
C ILE A 112 -24.45 -15.81 -0.53
N ASP A 113 -24.86 -16.01 -1.79
CA ASP A 113 -25.73 -17.13 -2.16
C ASP A 113 -25.04 -18.49 -1.98
N GLU A 114 -23.73 -18.59 -2.26
CA GLU A 114 -22.93 -19.79 -1.96
C GLU A 114 -22.94 -20.11 -0.46
N VAL A 115 -22.70 -19.13 0.41
CA VAL A 115 -22.73 -19.31 1.86
C VAL A 115 -24.12 -19.74 2.33
N LEU A 116 -25.18 -19.13 1.80
CA LEU A 116 -26.56 -19.52 2.14
C LEU A 116 -26.85 -20.97 1.74
N ASN A 117 -26.39 -21.40 0.56
CA ASN A 117 -26.58 -22.76 0.07
C ASN A 117 -25.79 -23.82 0.85
N MET A 118 -24.77 -23.42 1.63
CA MET A 118 -24.05 -24.31 2.55
C MET A 118 -24.85 -24.65 3.81
N CYS A 119 -25.89 -23.88 4.13
CA CYS A 119 -26.69 -24.03 5.34
C CYS A 119 -28.10 -24.55 5.01
N PHE A 120 -28.70 -25.28 5.95
CA PHE A 120 -30.09 -25.73 5.87
C PHE A 120 -30.99 -24.82 6.69
N PHE A 121 -31.66 -23.88 6.04
CA PHE A 121 -32.56 -22.91 6.69
C PHE A 121 -34.00 -23.42 6.80
N GLU A 122 -34.69 -23.03 7.87
CA GLU A 122 -36.13 -23.24 8.02
C GLU A 122 -36.94 -22.29 7.10
N SER A 123 -36.44 -21.07 6.89
CA SER A 123 -37.05 -20.09 5.99
C SER A 123 -36.52 -20.24 4.55
N SER A 124 -37.42 -20.04 3.58
CA SER A 124 -37.08 -19.93 2.15
C SER A 124 -36.81 -18.48 1.71
N SER A 125 -37.06 -17.50 2.58
CA SER A 125 -36.83 -16.09 2.30
C SER A 125 -35.34 -15.75 2.46
N ARG A 126 -34.70 -15.29 1.38
CA ARG A 126 -33.29 -14.89 1.38
C ARG A 126 -32.97 -13.86 2.46
N ASP A 127 -33.84 -12.87 2.65
CA ASP A 127 -33.65 -11.82 3.67
C ASP A 127 -33.70 -12.39 5.09
N ASP A 128 -34.55 -13.39 5.34
CA ASP A 128 -34.61 -14.03 6.64
C ASP A 128 -33.42 -14.96 6.89
N GLN A 129 -32.92 -15.64 5.85
CA GLN A 129 -31.70 -16.43 5.94
C GLN A 129 -30.49 -15.54 6.27
N ILE A 130 -30.35 -14.41 5.58
CA ILE A 130 -29.31 -13.39 5.87
C ILE A 130 -29.46 -12.87 7.31
N ARG A 131 -30.67 -12.58 7.76
CA ARG A 131 -30.95 -12.14 9.14
C ARG A 131 -30.53 -13.19 10.16
N SER A 132 -30.85 -14.46 9.94
CA SER A 132 -30.47 -15.58 10.80
C SER A 132 -28.96 -15.71 10.94
N VAL A 133 -28.23 -15.60 9.83
CA VAL A 133 -26.75 -15.60 9.86
C VAL A 133 -26.25 -14.43 10.70
N ASN A 134 -26.68 -13.20 10.42
CA ASN A 134 -26.24 -12.03 11.18
C ASN A 134 -26.53 -12.11 12.69
N LEU A 135 -27.65 -12.72 13.09
CA LEU A 135 -27.98 -12.96 14.50
C LEU A 135 -27.00 -13.94 15.15
N LEU A 136 -26.64 -15.03 14.46
CA LEU A 136 -25.61 -15.96 14.94
C LEU A 136 -24.27 -15.25 15.13
N LEU A 137 -23.84 -14.44 14.15
CA LEU A 137 -22.54 -13.75 14.18
C LEU A 137 -22.41 -12.79 15.37
N LYS A 138 -23.53 -12.31 15.92
CA LYS A 138 -23.56 -11.41 17.08
C LYS A 138 -23.78 -12.14 18.41
N SER A 139 -23.84 -13.46 18.41
CA SER A 139 -24.13 -14.23 19.61
C SER A 139 -22.88 -14.55 20.43
N ASP A 140 -22.98 -14.38 21.75
CA ASP A 140 -21.91 -14.72 22.69
C ASP A 140 -21.58 -16.21 22.69
N GLU A 141 -22.58 -17.07 22.45
CA GLU A 141 -22.40 -18.51 22.38
C GLU A 141 -21.55 -18.92 21.19
N PHE A 142 -21.84 -18.38 20.00
CA PHE A 142 -21.03 -18.62 18.82
C PHE A 142 -19.64 -18.00 18.94
N ALA A 143 -19.53 -16.80 19.53
CA ALA A 143 -18.26 -16.14 19.78
C ALA A 143 -17.33 -16.96 20.68
N LYS A 144 -17.85 -17.61 21.73
CA LYS A 144 -17.07 -18.51 22.59
C LYS A 144 -16.46 -19.66 21.82
N VAL A 145 -17.24 -20.28 20.92
CA VAL A 145 -16.76 -21.37 20.08
C VAL A 145 -15.72 -20.88 19.07
N CYS A 146 -15.96 -19.73 18.45
CA CYS A 146 -15.01 -19.15 17.49
C CYS A 146 -13.68 -18.75 18.13
N LYS A 147 -13.67 -18.34 19.41
CA LYS A 147 -12.48 -17.98 20.20
C LYS A 147 -11.69 -19.19 20.72
N ASP A 148 -12.27 -20.39 20.73
CA ASP A 148 -11.58 -21.61 21.20
C ASP A 148 -10.67 -22.18 20.11
N ILE A 149 -9.38 -21.84 20.21
CA ILE A 149 -8.34 -22.24 19.24
C ILE A 149 -8.18 -23.77 19.17
N GLU A 150 -8.27 -24.48 20.29
CA GLU A 150 -8.11 -25.93 20.31
C GLU A 150 -9.31 -26.64 19.70
N PHE A 151 -10.53 -26.14 19.98
CA PHE A 151 -11.74 -26.63 19.31
C PHE A 151 -11.66 -26.47 17.79
N ASN A 152 -11.24 -25.29 17.32
CA ASN A 152 -11.11 -24.99 15.88
C ASN A 152 -10.11 -25.92 15.17
N ARG A 153 -9.02 -26.30 15.85
CA ARG A 153 -8.00 -27.21 15.31
C ARG A 153 -8.53 -28.63 15.12
N ILE A 154 -9.36 -29.10 16.05
CA ILE A 154 -9.74 -30.52 16.15
C ILE A 154 -11.23 -30.72 15.78
N VAL A 155 -11.88 -29.77 15.09
CA VAL A 155 -13.28 -29.93 14.66
C VAL A 155 -13.45 -31.28 13.95
N THR A 156 -14.28 -32.14 14.56
CA THR A 156 -14.64 -33.48 14.08
C THR A 156 -16.15 -33.54 13.79
N SER A 157 -16.64 -34.66 13.27
CA SER A 157 -18.09 -34.83 13.04
C SER A 157 -18.94 -34.67 14.30
N SER A 158 -18.45 -35.07 15.48
CA SER A 158 -19.17 -34.86 16.75
C SER A 158 -19.18 -33.38 17.18
N SER A 159 -18.14 -32.62 16.81
CA SER A 159 -18.11 -31.16 16.98
C SER A 159 -19.20 -30.48 16.14
N ILE A 160 -19.51 -31.02 14.95
CA ILE A 160 -20.57 -30.49 14.08
C ILE A 160 -21.96 -30.66 14.69
N GLU A 161 -22.23 -31.77 15.37
CA GLU A 161 -23.52 -31.96 16.07
C GLU A 161 -23.75 -30.90 17.16
N GLN A 162 -22.70 -30.58 17.93
CA GLN A 162 -22.73 -29.52 18.92
C GLN A 162 -22.97 -28.15 18.28
N LEU A 163 -22.26 -27.84 17.19
CA LEU A 163 -22.45 -26.58 16.43
C LEU A 163 -23.83 -26.48 15.77
N SER A 164 -24.36 -27.61 15.30
CA SER A 164 -25.71 -27.71 14.73
C SER A 164 -26.77 -27.32 15.76
N SER A 165 -26.55 -27.66 17.04
CA SER A 165 -27.45 -27.24 18.13
C SER A 165 -27.48 -25.72 18.34
N ILE A 166 -26.32 -25.06 18.24
CA ILE A 166 -26.20 -23.60 18.35
C ILE A 166 -26.91 -22.95 17.16
N THR A 167 -26.55 -23.33 15.94
CA THR A 167 -27.13 -22.76 14.70
C THR A 167 -28.65 -22.95 14.62
N LYS A 168 -29.17 -24.09 15.12
CA LYS A 168 -30.61 -24.38 15.12
C LYS A 168 -31.41 -23.35 15.92
N SER A 169 -30.86 -22.80 16.99
CA SER A 169 -31.52 -21.72 17.76
C SER A 169 -31.72 -20.43 16.96
N TYR A 170 -31.00 -20.28 15.83
CA TYR A 170 -31.11 -19.15 14.89
C TYR A 170 -31.86 -19.53 13.59
N GLY A 171 -32.49 -20.71 13.53
CA GLY A 171 -33.36 -21.13 12.42
C GLY A 171 -32.65 -21.78 11.23
N PHE A 172 -31.43 -22.30 11.45
CA PHE A 172 -30.72 -23.06 10.42
C PHE A 172 -29.77 -24.12 11.00
N GLN A 173 -29.28 -25.03 10.16
CA GLN A 173 -28.33 -26.05 10.56
C GLN A 173 -27.16 -26.13 9.58
N ILE A 174 -26.01 -26.57 10.08
CA ILE A 174 -24.83 -26.89 9.28
C ILE A 174 -24.54 -28.39 9.32
N SER A 175 -23.96 -28.93 8.25
CA SER A 175 -23.70 -30.36 8.08
C SER A 175 -22.22 -30.75 8.10
N ASP A 176 -21.32 -29.78 7.96
CA ASP A 176 -19.91 -30.06 7.74
C ASP A 176 -19.00 -28.98 8.33
N LYS A 177 -17.74 -29.36 8.50
CA LYS A 177 -16.67 -28.51 9.03
C LYS A 177 -16.40 -27.31 8.13
N GLY A 178 -16.57 -27.44 6.82
CA GLY A 178 -16.31 -26.34 5.91
C GLY A 178 -17.27 -25.17 6.11
N THR A 179 -18.57 -25.48 6.21
CA THR A 179 -19.60 -24.48 6.52
C THR A 179 -19.34 -23.76 7.83
N PHE A 180 -18.88 -24.47 8.87
CA PHE A 180 -18.46 -23.83 10.12
C PHE A 180 -17.33 -22.81 9.93
N HIS A 181 -16.27 -23.16 9.19
CA HIS A 181 -15.14 -22.25 8.96
C HIS A 181 -15.56 -20.97 8.22
N VAL A 182 -16.51 -21.08 7.29
CA VAL A 182 -17.10 -19.92 6.60
C VAL A 182 -17.84 -19.01 7.58
N LEU A 183 -18.70 -19.58 8.44
CA LEU A 183 -19.43 -18.79 9.44
C LEU A 183 -18.48 -18.15 10.46
N ARG A 184 -17.42 -18.86 10.87
CA ARG A 184 -16.35 -18.31 11.71
C ARG A 184 -15.63 -17.15 11.02
N GLN A 185 -15.40 -17.22 9.71
CA GLN A 185 -14.81 -16.11 8.95
C GLN A 185 -15.70 -14.87 8.96
N LEU A 186 -17.01 -15.06 8.75
CA LEU A 186 -17.98 -13.99 8.85
C LEU A 186 -18.03 -13.40 10.27
N TRP A 187 -17.91 -14.24 11.29
CA TRP A 187 -17.85 -13.80 12.69
C TRP A 187 -16.59 -12.97 12.97
N SER A 188 -15.42 -13.41 12.48
CA SER A 188 -14.19 -12.63 12.65
C SER A 188 -14.24 -11.30 11.90
N LEU A 189 -14.89 -11.24 10.75
CA LEU A 189 -15.15 -9.97 10.08
C LEU A 189 -16.05 -9.08 10.94
N ASN A 190 -17.12 -9.64 11.52
CA ASN A 190 -18.01 -8.92 12.43
C ASN A 190 -17.29 -8.40 13.69
N GLU A 191 -16.35 -9.16 14.27
CA GLU A 191 -15.53 -8.69 15.42
C GLU A 191 -14.52 -7.62 15.02
N ALA A 192 -13.96 -7.70 13.81
CA ALA A 192 -13.00 -6.72 13.33
C ALA A 192 -13.68 -5.43 12.84
N LEU A 193 -14.94 -5.52 12.45
CA LEU A 193 -15.70 -4.49 11.73
C LEU A 193 -17.08 -4.30 12.37
N ASP A 194 -17.21 -3.30 13.23
CA ASP A 194 -18.47 -3.00 13.93
C ASP A 194 -19.67 -2.80 12.99
N GLU A 195 -19.42 -2.29 11.78
CA GLU A 195 -20.46 -2.02 10.77
C GLU A 195 -20.71 -3.19 9.81
N PHE A 196 -19.95 -4.29 9.92
CA PHE A 196 -20.12 -5.44 9.04
C PHE A 196 -21.50 -6.08 9.23
N GLN A 197 -22.18 -6.31 8.11
CA GLN A 197 -23.39 -7.10 8.04
C GLN A 197 -23.32 -8.00 6.82
N PHE A 198 -23.44 -9.31 7.06
CA PHE A 198 -23.55 -10.28 5.99
C PHE A 198 -24.76 -9.93 5.12
N GLY A 199 -24.61 -9.96 3.80
CA GLY A 199 -25.68 -9.61 2.87
C GLY A 199 -25.89 -8.12 2.62
N SER A 200 -25.13 -7.23 3.29
CA SER A 200 -25.20 -5.78 3.01
C SER A 200 -24.33 -5.38 1.82
N GLU A 201 -24.89 -4.53 0.95
CA GLU A 201 -24.16 -3.84 -0.13
C GLU A 201 -23.49 -2.54 0.35
N THR A 202 -23.75 -2.08 1.58
CA THR A 202 -23.19 -0.82 2.09
C THR A 202 -21.70 -0.98 2.35
N ASN A 203 -20.95 -0.57 1.34
CA ASN A 203 -19.51 -0.57 1.23
C ASN A 203 -18.90 0.52 2.14
N HIS A 204 -19.04 0.38 3.47
CA HIS A 204 -18.20 1.15 4.40
C HIS A 204 -16.87 0.40 4.50
N GLY A 205 -16.11 0.52 3.41
CA GLY A 205 -14.80 -0.07 3.30
C GLY A 205 -13.96 0.39 4.48
N LEU A 206 -13.52 -0.58 5.28
CA LEU A 206 -12.42 -0.49 6.23
C LEU A 206 -11.48 0.67 5.90
N ASP A 207 -11.40 1.63 6.82
CA ASP A 207 -10.44 2.72 6.72
C ASP A 207 -9.05 2.11 6.52
N LEU A 208 -8.35 2.64 5.53
CA LEU A 208 -6.97 2.26 5.27
C LEU A 208 -6.13 2.72 6.47
N ILE A 209 -5.49 1.78 7.17
CA ILE A 209 -4.53 2.12 8.24
C ILE A 209 -3.42 3.02 7.66
N VAL A 210 -2.97 2.70 6.43
CA VAL A 210 -2.08 3.55 5.64
C VAL A 210 -2.66 3.71 4.24
N PRO A 211 -3.10 4.91 3.85
CA PRO A 211 -3.64 5.13 2.51
C PRO A 211 -2.54 5.13 1.46
N LYS A 212 -2.82 4.49 0.31
CA LYS A 212 -1.98 4.65 -0.88
C LYS A 212 -2.08 6.09 -1.38
N THR A 213 -0.94 6.76 -1.43
CA THR A 213 -0.82 8.15 -1.86
C THR A 213 -0.17 8.21 -3.25
N PRO A 214 -0.74 8.97 -4.20
CA PRO A 214 -0.08 9.21 -5.48
C PRO A 214 1.18 10.04 -5.27
N ILE A 215 2.32 9.51 -5.73
CA ILE A 215 3.62 10.16 -5.65
C ILE A 215 4.33 10.12 -6.99
N VAL A 216 5.33 10.99 -7.13
CA VAL A 216 6.32 10.93 -8.20
C VAL A 216 7.69 10.89 -7.55
N LEU A 217 8.41 9.79 -7.72
CA LEU A 217 9.80 9.65 -7.31
C LEU A 217 10.69 10.29 -8.38
N THR A 218 11.21 11.47 -8.06
CA THR A 218 12.12 12.24 -8.92
C THR A 218 13.58 11.95 -8.56
N GLY A 219 14.49 12.22 -9.50
CA GLY A 219 15.93 12.04 -9.33
C GLY A 219 16.42 10.71 -9.87
N LYS A 220 17.57 10.23 -9.38
CA LYS A 220 18.24 9.03 -9.92
C LYS A 220 18.01 7.82 -9.02
N ARG A 221 17.61 6.69 -9.60
CA ARG A 221 17.72 5.38 -8.95
C ARG A 221 19.21 5.01 -8.89
N ILE A 222 19.74 4.82 -7.68
CA ILE A 222 21.16 4.54 -7.44
C ILE A 222 21.44 3.06 -7.21
N ALA A 223 20.44 2.30 -6.77
CA ALA A 223 20.53 0.86 -6.57
C ALA A 223 19.15 0.22 -6.61
N ALA A 224 19.14 -1.08 -6.91
CA ALA A 224 18.00 -1.95 -6.75
C ALA A 224 18.49 -3.32 -6.26
N PHE A 225 17.77 -3.89 -5.29
CA PHE A 225 18.05 -5.17 -4.66
C PHE A 225 16.83 -6.07 -4.82
N MET A 226 17.04 -7.31 -5.22
CA MET A 226 15.99 -8.33 -5.34
C MET A 226 16.65 -9.71 -5.10
N PRO A 227 15.93 -10.71 -4.55
CA PRO A 227 16.46 -12.06 -4.42
C PRO A 227 16.90 -12.65 -5.77
N GLU A 228 18.01 -13.38 -5.80
CA GLU A 228 18.50 -14.05 -7.02
C GLU A 228 17.63 -15.23 -7.48
N HIS A 229 16.75 -15.74 -6.60
CA HIS A 229 15.91 -16.90 -6.86
C HIS A 229 14.43 -16.52 -6.88
N SER A 230 13.70 -17.05 -7.86
CA SER A 230 12.25 -16.96 -7.94
C SER A 230 11.61 -17.71 -6.76
N MET A 231 10.63 -17.09 -6.09
CA MET A 231 9.92 -17.60 -4.91
C MET A 231 10.73 -17.55 -3.61
N HIS A 232 11.09 -16.34 -3.20
CA HIS A 232 11.73 -16.11 -1.91
C HIS A 232 10.72 -16.21 -0.77
N TYR A 233 10.99 -17.05 0.21
CA TYR A 233 10.27 -17.08 1.48
C TYR A 233 11.15 -16.42 2.54
N GLY A 234 10.98 -15.10 2.69
CA GLY A 234 11.80 -14.27 3.56
C GLY A 234 11.27 -14.14 5.00
N PRO A 235 12.07 -13.56 5.91
CA PRO A 235 11.67 -13.35 7.32
C PRO A 235 10.40 -12.50 7.49
N ALA A 236 10.10 -11.61 6.54
CA ALA A 236 8.85 -10.86 6.52
C ALA A 236 7.63 -11.77 6.35
N ASN A 237 7.72 -12.83 5.53
CA ASN A 237 6.66 -13.84 5.39
C ASN A 237 6.59 -14.72 6.64
N GLU A 238 7.73 -15.12 7.21
CA GLU A 238 7.76 -15.83 8.51
C GLU A 238 7.08 -15.04 9.62
N LEU A 239 7.28 -13.71 9.65
CA LEU A 239 6.62 -12.83 10.61
C LEU A 239 5.11 -12.81 10.40
N VAL A 240 4.66 -12.67 9.15
CA VAL A 240 3.23 -12.78 8.81
C VAL A 240 2.68 -14.13 9.25
N GLU A 241 3.40 -15.21 9.00
CA GLU A 241 2.93 -16.51 9.41
C GLU A 241 2.87 -16.64 10.93
N LYS A 242 3.93 -16.28 11.64
CA LYS A 242 3.97 -16.36 13.11
C LYS A 242 2.85 -15.55 13.77
N GLU A 243 2.65 -14.32 13.33
CA GLU A 243 1.72 -13.38 13.97
C GLU A 243 0.27 -13.56 13.48
N LEU A 244 0.08 -13.97 12.22
CA LEU A 244 -1.24 -14.00 11.58
C LEU A 244 -1.69 -15.38 11.09
N ILE A 245 -0.81 -16.37 10.86
CA ILE A 245 -1.24 -17.71 10.39
C ILE A 245 -2.12 -18.42 11.40
N ARG A 246 -1.94 -18.16 12.70
CA ARG A 246 -2.80 -18.76 13.75
C ARG A 246 -4.18 -18.14 13.80
N LEU A 247 -4.29 -16.89 13.34
CA LEU A 247 -5.58 -16.37 12.97
C LEU A 247 -6.02 -17.17 11.73
N ILE A 248 -5.25 -17.11 10.64
CA ILE A 248 -5.70 -17.32 9.26
C ILE A 248 -5.82 -18.80 8.78
N SER A 249 -4.99 -19.74 9.27
CA SER A 249 -4.96 -21.14 8.82
C SER A 249 -6.25 -21.90 9.06
N ASP A 250 -7.07 -21.45 10.01
CA ASP A 250 -8.33 -22.08 10.39
C ASP A 250 -9.54 -21.44 9.68
N TYR A 251 -9.32 -20.49 8.76
CA TYR A 251 -10.40 -19.77 8.06
C TYR A 251 -10.69 -20.29 6.64
N LEU A 252 -9.74 -20.97 6.00
CA LEU A 252 -9.58 -20.87 4.54
C LEU A 252 -9.96 -22.06 3.63
N PRO A 253 -10.22 -23.30 4.07
CA PRO A 253 -10.29 -24.40 3.09
C PRO A 253 -11.64 -24.57 2.38
N SER A 254 -12.67 -23.82 2.74
CA SER A 254 -14.07 -24.19 2.43
C SER A 254 -14.70 -23.42 1.27
N ILE A 255 -14.21 -22.21 0.97
CA ILE A 255 -14.63 -21.44 -0.20
C ILE A 255 -13.44 -21.42 -1.18
N ARG A 256 -13.66 -22.03 -2.35
CA ARG A 256 -12.75 -21.95 -3.48
C ARG A 256 -12.60 -20.45 -3.82
N ASP A 257 -11.39 -19.91 -3.72
CA ASP A 257 -11.02 -18.52 -4.08
C ASP A 257 -11.14 -17.43 -3.00
N LEU A 258 -11.19 -17.77 -1.71
CA LEU A 258 -11.05 -16.76 -0.64
C LEU A 258 -9.72 -16.00 -0.81
N PRO A 259 -9.66 -14.67 -0.56
CA PRO A 259 -8.42 -13.92 -0.55
C PRO A 259 -7.39 -14.56 0.38
N LYS A 260 -6.14 -14.59 -0.06
CA LYS A 260 -5.03 -15.11 0.71
C LYS A 260 -4.40 -13.96 1.48
N LEU A 261 -3.83 -14.28 2.63
CA LEU A 261 -2.96 -13.37 3.35
C LEU A 261 -1.77 -13.00 2.46
N ASP A 262 -1.35 -11.74 2.54
CA ASP A 262 -0.17 -11.26 1.83
C ASP A 262 1.05 -12.10 2.23
N ASN A 263 1.53 -12.91 1.28
CA ASN A 263 2.75 -13.69 1.39
C ASN A 263 3.54 -13.45 0.09
N TRP A 264 4.57 -12.63 0.20
CA TRP A 264 5.21 -12.03 -0.96
C TRP A 264 6.33 -12.93 -1.50
N ASN A 265 6.17 -13.41 -2.72
CA ASN A 265 7.15 -14.29 -3.37
C ASN A 265 8.32 -13.51 -3.96
N THR A 266 8.14 -12.21 -4.21
CA THR A 266 9.15 -11.35 -4.80
C THR A 266 9.11 -10.00 -4.12
N ILE A 267 10.29 -9.53 -3.73
CA ILE A 267 10.46 -8.25 -3.07
C ILE A 267 11.63 -7.55 -3.73
N ARG A 268 11.40 -6.30 -4.12
CA ARG A 268 12.41 -5.46 -4.72
C ARG A 268 12.53 -4.17 -3.93
N VAL A 269 13.75 -3.84 -3.55
CA VAL A 269 14.07 -2.62 -2.83
C VAL A 269 14.87 -1.72 -3.76
N GLU A 270 14.44 -0.49 -3.94
CA GLU A 270 15.10 0.50 -4.77
C GLU A 270 15.51 1.70 -3.93
N VAL A 271 16.69 2.24 -4.22
CA VAL A 271 17.21 3.43 -3.55
C VAL A 271 17.24 4.58 -4.56
N TYR A 272 16.59 5.68 -4.21
CA TYR A 272 16.52 6.89 -5.02
C TYR A 272 17.25 8.03 -4.33
N LEU A 273 18.05 8.77 -5.11
CA LEU A 273 18.59 10.07 -4.73
C LEU A 273 17.79 11.15 -5.46
N SER A 274 17.00 11.91 -4.70
CA SER A 274 16.22 13.03 -5.25
C SER A 274 17.10 14.23 -5.61
N GLU A 275 16.57 15.13 -6.43
CA GLU A 275 17.21 16.40 -6.80
C GLU A 275 17.57 17.28 -5.58
N ASN A 276 16.82 17.12 -4.48
CA ASN A 276 17.07 17.81 -3.22
C ASN A 276 18.11 17.10 -2.34
N MET A 277 18.84 16.13 -2.88
CA MET A 277 19.87 15.35 -2.19
C MET A 277 19.34 14.50 -1.02
N ASN A 278 18.05 14.20 -1.02
CA ASN A 278 17.44 13.29 -0.06
C ASN A 278 17.35 11.88 -0.64
N TYR A 279 17.63 10.89 0.21
CA TYR A 279 17.45 9.48 -0.14
C TYR A 279 16.01 9.02 0.15
N HIS A 280 15.49 8.18 -0.73
CA HIS A 280 14.21 7.50 -0.56
C HIS A 280 14.39 6.01 -0.83
N LEU A 281 13.72 5.18 -0.04
CA LEU A 281 13.67 3.73 -0.27
C LEU A 281 12.29 3.38 -0.78
N LEU A 282 12.21 2.75 -1.96
CA LEU A 282 10.99 2.15 -2.48
C LEU A 282 11.07 0.65 -2.25
N ILE A 283 10.00 0.06 -1.71
CA ILE A 283 9.86 -1.37 -1.43
C ILE A 283 8.66 -1.84 -2.22
N HIS A 284 8.89 -2.71 -3.20
CA HIS A 284 7.88 -3.33 -4.03
C HIS A 284 7.75 -4.80 -3.63
N MET A 285 6.59 -5.18 -3.11
CA MET A 285 6.26 -6.55 -2.73
C MET A 285 5.18 -7.10 -3.66
N SER A 286 5.45 -8.25 -4.28
CA SER A 286 4.55 -8.92 -5.22
C SER A 286 4.45 -10.42 -4.97
N HIS A 287 3.29 -10.98 -5.33
CA HIS A 287 3.06 -12.42 -5.36
C HIS A 287 3.61 -13.08 -6.64
N GLY A 288 3.80 -12.29 -7.71
CA GLY A 288 4.33 -12.75 -8.99
C GLY A 288 5.79 -12.36 -9.17
N ASN A 289 6.37 -12.77 -10.31
CA ASN A 289 7.65 -12.24 -10.73
C ASN A 289 7.48 -10.78 -11.12
N LEU A 290 8.45 -9.94 -10.75
CA LEU A 290 8.50 -8.55 -11.19
C LEU A 290 9.00 -8.51 -12.63
N GLU A 291 8.08 -8.45 -13.59
CA GLU A 291 8.46 -8.31 -14.99
C GLU A 291 8.94 -6.88 -15.28
N PRO A 292 9.93 -6.74 -16.17
CA PRO A 292 10.31 -5.43 -16.68
C PRO A 292 9.14 -4.77 -17.40
N LEU A 293 8.87 -3.51 -17.06
CA LEU A 293 8.04 -2.66 -17.89
C LEU A 293 8.81 -2.39 -19.18
N ASP A 294 8.22 -2.69 -20.33
CA ASP A 294 8.80 -2.35 -21.63
C ASP A 294 8.76 -0.82 -21.83
N LEU A 295 9.74 -0.16 -21.22
CA LEU A 295 10.03 1.24 -21.40
C LEU A 295 11.10 1.32 -22.49
N SER A 296 10.66 1.53 -23.72
CA SER A 296 11.50 1.78 -24.91
C SER A 296 12.34 3.08 -24.84
N HIS A 297 12.71 3.52 -23.65
CA HIS A 297 13.66 4.59 -23.40
C HIS A 297 14.91 3.99 -22.78
N GLU A 298 15.99 4.00 -23.55
CA GLU A 298 17.35 3.62 -23.15
C GLU A 298 17.74 4.33 -21.84
N SER A 299 17.43 3.74 -20.70
CA SER A 299 18.10 4.08 -19.45
C SER A 299 19.53 3.59 -19.59
N THR A 300 20.52 4.47 -19.54
CA THR A 300 21.94 4.12 -19.53
C THR A 300 22.22 3.10 -18.42
N ILE A 301 22.21 1.82 -18.79
CA ILE A 301 22.40 0.67 -17.92
C ILE A 301 23.88 0.63 -17.54
N PRO A 302 24.25 0.75 -16.26
CA PRO A 302 25.60 0.41 -15.83
C PRO A 302 25.83 -1.10 -16.09
N GLU A 303 26.94 -1.45 -16.75
CA GLU A 303 27.34 -2.85 -16.98
C GLU A 303 27.31 -3.65 -15.65
N GLY A 304 26.69 -4.84 -15.65
CA GLY A 304 26.70 -5.79 -14.54
C GLY A 304 25.37 -6.00 -13.80
N PHE A 305 24.33 -5.19 -14.03
CA PHE A 305 23.03 -5.25 -13.31
C PHE A 305 21.80 -5.07 -14.21
N GLU A 306 21.87 -5.57 -15.45
CA GLU A 306 20.82 -5.44 -16.47
C GLU A 306 19.43 -5.96 -15.98
N TRP A 307 19.41 -6.91 -15.05
CA TRP A 307 18.20 -7.52 -14.48
C TRP A 307 17.54 -6.74 -13.33
N CYS A 308 18.15 -5.67 -12.82
CA CYS A 308 17.64 -4.83 -11.73
C CYS A 308 17.41 -3.37 -12.16
N ASN A 309 17.73 -3.03 -13.41
CA ASN A 309 17.74 -1.67 -13.92
C ASN A 309 16.56 -1.31 -14.84
N TYR A 310 15.46 -2.04 -14.75
CA TYR A 310 14.18 -1.68 -15.37
C TYR A 310 13.18 -1.16 -14.33
N ASP A 311 12.15 -0.43 -14.72
CA ASP A 311 11.01 -0.19 -13.82
C ASP A 311 10.11 -1.42 -13.80
N ALA A 312 9.80 -1.95 -12.62
CA ALA A 312 8.97 -3.15 -12.51
C ALA A 312 7.51 -2.81 -12.76
N ALA A 313 6.81 -3.67 -13.51
CA ALA A 313 5.36 -3.58 -13.63
C ALA A 313 4.70 -3.76 -12.25
N VAL A 314 3.79 -2.85 -11.90
CA VAL A 314 3.04 -2.90 -10.64
C VAL A 314 1.73 -3.62 -10.86
N GLY A 315 1.58 -4.80 -10.26
CA GLY A 315 0.35 -5.57 -10.26
C GLY A 315 -0.73 -4.98 -9.35
N GLU A 316 -1.99 -5.31 -9.61
CA GLU A 316 -3.14 -4.77 -8.86
C GLU A 316 -3.08 -5.08 -7.35
N ARG A 317 -2.53 -6.25 -7.01
CA ARG A 317 -2.40 -6.72 -5.62
C ARG A 317 -1.07 -6.37 -4.96
N ASP A 318 -0.15 -5.74 -5.69
CA ASP A 318 1.15 -5.42 -5.17
C ASP A 318 1.06 -4.37 -4.05
N ARG A 319 2.04 -4.46 -3.15
CA ARG A 319 2.23 -3.50 -2.07
C ARG A 319 3.49 -2.69 -2.36
N ILE A 320 3.28 -1.39 -2.54
CA ILE A 320 4.35 -0.42 -2.75
C ILE A 320 4.45 0.44 -1.49
N ALA A 321 5.59 0.40 -0.81
CA ALA A 321 5.89 1.22 0.34
C ALA A 321 7.09 2.12 0.04
N VAL A 322 7.05 3.37 0.50
CA VAL A 322 8.15 4.33 0.35
C VAL A 322 8.54 4.89 1.71
N ILE A 323 9.81 4.72 2.06
CA ILE A 323 10.44 5.41 3.19
C ILE A 323 11.03 6.71 2.66
N LYS A 324 10.46 7.84 3.07
CA LYS A 324 10.86 9.16 2.56
C LYS A 324 11.93 9.81 3.43
N ASN A 325 12.83 10.56 2.78
CA ASN A 325 13.83 11.41 3.43
C ASN A 325 14.71 10.63 4.43
N VAL A 326 15.22 9.48 3.99
CA VAL A 326 16.15 8.67 4.77
C VAL A 326 17.38 9.50 5.11
N ASN A 327 17.72 9.55 6.39
CA ASN A 327 18.90 10.24 6.86
C ASN A 327 20.16 9.65 6.21
N THR A 328 20.89 10.49 5.48
CA THR A 328 22.11 10.11 4.78
C THR A 328 23.15 9.45 5.68
N LEU A 329 23.25 9.87 6.95
CA LEU A 329 24.20 9.29 7.92
C LEU A 329 23.84 7.85 8.30
N ASP A 330 22.55 7.51 8.22
CA ASP A 330 22.00 6.20 8.57
C ASP A 330 21.73 5.33 7.34
N LEU A 331 21.92 5.84 6.12
CA LEU A 331 21.49 5.20 4.87
C LEU A 331 21.94 3.74 4.77
N PHE A 332 23.23 3.47 4.97
CA PHE A 332 23.78 2.12 4.86
C PHE A 332 23.27 1.18 5.95
N ARG A 333 23.10 1.69 7.18
CA ARG A 333 22.52 0.91 8.29
C ARG A 333 21.08 0.53 7.96
N GLN A 334 20.29 1.49 7.49
CA GLN A 334 18.88 1.29 7.13
C GLN A 334 18.72 0.32 5.95
N ILE A 335 19.56 0.43 4.91
CA ILE A 335 19.57 -0.55 3.82
C ILE A 335 19.87 -1.95 4.35
N GLU A 336 20.87 -2.10 5.22
CA GLU A 336 21.22 -3.41 5.80
C GLU A 336 20.13 -3.98 6.71
N GLU A 337 19.45 -3.13 7.50
CA GLU A 337 18.29 -3.53 8.32
C GLU A 337 17.14 -4.03 7.45
N LEU A 338 16.79 -3.28 6.41
CA LEU A 338 15.74 -3.66 5.47
C LEU A 338 16.07 -4.98 4.76
N ARG A 339 17.33 -5.19 4.41
CA ARG A 339 17.78 -6.42 3.76
C ARG A 339 17.74 -7.63 4.67
N LYS A 340 18.19 -7.51 5.92
CA LYS A 340 18.06 -8.57 6.91
C LYS A 340 16.60 -8.91 7.18
N TRP A 341 15.76 -7.89 7.30
CA TRP A 341 14.33 -8.06 7.49
C TRP A 341 13.68 -8.82 6.31
N GLN A 342 14.18 -8.59 5.09
CA GLN A 342 13.71 -9.30 3.90
C GLN A 342 14.47 -10.58 3.58
N GLY A 343 15.57 -10.90 4.25
CA GLY A 343 16.42 -12.04 3.88
C GLY A 343 17.09 -11.88 2.51
N LEU A 344 17.40 -10.64 2.12
CA LEU A 344 18.21 -10.37 0.91
C LEU A 344 19.69 -10.70 1.19
N GLU A 345 20.43 -11.11 0.16
CA GLU A 345 21.88 -11.35 0.25
C GLU A 345 22.63 -10.10 0.72
N GLN A 346 23.93 -10.18 1.04
CA GLN A 346 24.75 -9.02 1.43
C GLN A 346 25.17 -8.18 0.20
N ASP A 347 25.41 -6.88 0.39
CA ASP A 347 25.54 -5.88 -0.71
C ASP A 347 27.00 -5.62 -0.85
N ASN A 348 27.40 -5.36 -2.09
CA ASN A 348 28.66 -4.72 -2.31
C ASN A 348 28.55 -3.23 -1.93
N LEU A 349 28.72 -2.95 -0.64
CA LEU A 349 28.70 -1.58 -0.08
C LEU A 349 29.62 -0.62 -0.86
N TYR A 350 30.69 -1.14 -1.45
CA TYR A 350 31.60 -0.36 -2.27
C TYR A 350 30.96 0.09 -3.59
N GLU A 351 30.23 -0.80 -4.28
CA GLU A 351 29.50 -0.47 -5.51
C GLU A 351 28.36 0.52 -5.25
N LEU A 352 27.58 0.33 -4.17
CA LEU A 352 26.56 1.30 -3.77
C LEU A 352 27.17 2.68 -3.55
N LYS A 353 28.32 2.76 -2.86
CA LYS A 353 29.07 4.01 -2.69
C LYS A 353 29.52 4.59 -4.03
N GLN A 354 30.01 3.77 -4.96
CA GLN A 354 30.37 4.24 -6.31
C GLN A 354 29.16 4.81 -7.07
N ASN A 355 28.00 4.16 -6.99
CA ASN A 355 26.78 4.64 -7.64
C ASN A 355 26.28 5.95 -7.02
N ILE A 356 26.37 6.09 -5.70
CA ILE A 356 26.12 7.35 -5.00
C ILE A 356 27.06 8.44 -5.52
N ALA A 357 28.37 8.18 -5.59
CA ALA A 357 29.34 9.15 -6.10
C ALA A 357 29.05 9.57 -7.55
N LYS A 358 28.75 8.61 -8.44
CA LYS A 358 28.39 8.87 -9.85
C LYS A 358 27.11 9.69 -9.98
N ALA A 359 26.16 9.50 -9.06
CA ALA A 359 24.93 10.28 -9.00
C ALA A 359 25.14 11.70 -8.43
N GLY A 360 26.32 12.00 -7.88
CA GLY A 360 26.63 13.27 -7.22
C GLY A 360 26.21 13.32 -5.75
N GLY A 361 25.83 12.18 -5.16
CA GLY A 361 25.35 12.06 -3.79
C GLY A 361 26.43 12.17 -2.72
N HIS A 362 26.01 12.49 -1.49
CA HIS A 362 26.91 12.52 -0.34
C HIS A 362 27.18 11.10 0.18
N ILE A 363 28.46 10.78 0.40
CA ILE A 363 28.91 9.53 1.04
C ILE A 363 29.48 9.85 2.42
N PRO A 364 28.84 9.40 3.51
CA PRO A 364 29.34 9.59 4.86
C PRO A 364 30.80 9.15 5.02
N GLY A 365 31.65 10.05 5.53
CA GLY A 365 33.07 9.79 5.81
C GLY A 365 34.01 9.82 4.60
N ALA A 366 33.51 10.08 3.39
CA ALA A 366 34.37 10.22 2.21
C ALA A 366 34.94 11.64 2.09
N TYR A 367 36.23 11.75 1.75
CA TYR A 367 36.84 13.01 1.35
C TYR A 367 36.59 13.26 -0.13
N VAL A 368 36.12 14.46 -0.47
CA VAL A 368 36.02 14.92 -1.86
C VAL A 368 37.33 15.60 -2.22
N LEU A 369 38.08 14.98 -3.14
CA LEU A 369 39.26 15.59 -3.74
C LEU A 369 38.79 16.46 -4.92
N VAL A 370 39.12 17.75 -4.87
CA VAL A 370 38.73 18.75 -5.89
C VAL A 370 39.93 19.12 -6.74
#